data_AF-A0A357C3Y8-F1
#
_entry.id   AF-A0A357C3Y8-F1
#
_cell.length_a   1.000
_cell.length_b   1.000
_cell.length_c   1.000
_cell.angle_alpha   90.00
_cell.angle_beta   90.00
_cell.angle_gamma   90.00
#
_symmetry.space_group_name_H-M   'P 1'
#
loop_
_entity.id
_entity.type
_entity.pdbx_description
1 polymer ?
#
loop_
_entity_poly.entity_id
_entity_poly.type
_entity_poly.pdbx_seq_one_letter_code
_entity_poly.pdbx_strand_id
1 'polypeptide(L)' 'EPVILELNTLPGMTPTSLYPDAGRAAGISFEALVAHFVDRAFSRVIMQKT' A
#
# COMPACT_ATOMS: atom_id res chain seq x y z
N GLU A 1 -13.58 14.15 -18.92
CA GLU A 1 -12.61 14.34 -17.83
C GLU A 1 -12.68 13.13 -16.89
N PRO A 2 -11.58 12.71 -16.25
CA PRO A 2 -11.63 11.61 -15.28
C PRO A 2 -12.42 12.03 -14.03
N VAL A 3 -13.23 11.11 -13.50
CA VAL A 3 -14.03 11.32 -12.27
C VAL A 3 -13.52 10.36 -11.19
N ILE A 4 -13.24 10.89 -10.00
CA ILE A 4 -12.84 10.09 -8.84
C ILE A 4 -14.11 9.70 -8.07
N LEU A 5 -14.41 8.41 -8.01
CA LEU A 5 -15.62 7.90 -7.34
C LEU A 5 -15.38 7.63 -5.86
N GLU A 6 -14.26 7.00 -5.52
CA GLU A 6 -13.94 6.60 -4.15
C GLU A 6 -12.43 6.48 -3.91
N LEU A 7 -12.06 6.42 -2.64
CA LEU A 7 -10.71 6.12 -2.17
C LEU A 7 -10.80 4.93 -1.20
N ASN A 8 -10.07 3.87 -1.48
CA ASN A 8 -9.96 2.71 -0.60
C ASN A 8 -8.69 2.81 0.25
N THR A 9 -8.82 3.17 1.53
CA THR A 9 -7.68 3.27 2.47
C THR A 9 -7.15 1.89 2.90
N LEU A 10 -7.97 0.85 2.76
CA LEU A 10 -7.61 -0.55 2.96
C LEU A 10 -8.05 -1.34 1.71
N PRO A 11 -7.25 -1.32 0.63
CA PRO A 11 -7.58 -2.07 -0.58
C PRO A 11 -7.51 -3.58 -0.31
N GLY A 12 -8.05 -4.38 -1.25
CA GLY A 12 -7.78 -5.83 -1.26
C GLY A 12 -6.28 -6.10 -1.34
N MET A 13 -5.80 -7.07 -0.56
CA MET A 13 -4.38 -7.43 -0.44
C MET A 13 -4.13 -8.94 -0.65
N THR A 14 -5.00 -9.61 -1.40
CA THR A 14 -4.82 -11.03 -1.77
C THR A 14 -3.99 -11.15 -3.07
N PRO A 15 -3.52 -12.36 -3.43
CA PRO A 15 -2.71 -12.54 -4.65
C PRO A 15 -3.39 -12.09 -5.97
N THR A 16 -4.72 -12.00 -5.99
CA THR A 16 -5.53 -11.57 -7.15
C THR A 16 -6.13 -10.17 -6.97
N SER A 17 -5.71 -9.41 -5.96
CA SER A 17 -6.19 -8.06 -5.72
C SER A 17 -5.44 -7.03 -6.59
N LEU A 18 -6.17 -6.01 -7.04
CA LEU A 18 -5.65 -4.98 -7.96
C LEU A 18 -4.45 -4.20 -7.40
N TYR A 19 -4.40 -3.97 -6.08
CA TYR A 19 -3.33 -3.18 -5.48
C TYR A 19 -1.98 -3.94 -5.47
N PRO A 20 -1.91 -5.20 -4.98
CA PRO A 20 -0.76 -6.07 -5.21
C PRO A 20 -0.39 -6.27 -6.70
N ASP A 21 -1.38 -6.40 -7.59
CA ASP A 21 -1.14 -6.56 -9.02
C ASP A 21 -0.43 -5.33 -9.62
N ALA A 22 -0.84 -4.11 -9.23
CA ALA A 22 -0.17 -2.88 -9.63
C ALA A 22 1.28 -2.82 -9.09
N GLY A 23 1.51 -3.26 -7.85
CA GLY A 23 2.86 -3.39 -7.28
C GLY A 23 3.74 -4.33 -8.11
N ARG A 24 3.21 -5.50 -8.48
CA ARG A 24 3.91 -6.48 -9.33
C ARG A 24 4.24 -5.92 -10.70
N ALA A 25 3.30 -5.20 -11.33
CA ALA A 25 3.52 -4.53 -12.61
C ALA A 25 4.61 -3.44 -12.51
N ALA A 26 4.78 -2.83 -11.32
CA ALA A 26 5.85 -1.89 -11.01
C ALA A 26 7.17 -2.58 -10.54
N GLY A 27 7.26 -3.91 -10.56
CA GLY A 27 8.44 -4.66 -10.13
C GLY A 27 8.61 -4.80 -8.61
N ILE A 28 7.56 -4.54 -7.84
CA ILE A 28 7.55 -4.64 -6.37
C ILE A 28 6.90 -5.97 -5.96
N SER A 29 7.63 -6.81 -5.21
CA SER A 29 7.07 -8.06 -4.68
C SER A 29 6.03 -7.77 -3.59
N PHE A 30 5.13 -8.73 -3.35
CA PHE A 30 4.12 -8.58 -2.30
C PHE A 30 4.77 -8.41 -0.91
N GLU A 31 5.81 -9.17 -0.63
CA GLU A 31 6.57 -9.11 0.62
C GLU A 31 7.24 -7.76 0.79
N ALA A 32 7.85 -7.22 -0.28
CA ALA A 32 8.45 -5.89 -0.27
C ALA A 32 7.41 -4.79 -0.03
N LEU A 33 6.23 -4.90 -0.63
CA LEU A 33 5.12 -3.97 -0.43
C LEU A 33 4.62 -3.98 1.03
N VAL A 34 4.44 -5.17 1.61
CA VAL A 34 4.01 -5.32 3.01
C VAL A 34 5.08 -4.79 3.96
N ALA A 35 6.35 -5.12 3.75
CA ALA A 35 7.46 -4.60 4.53
C ALA A 35 7.49 -3.06 4.51
N HIS A 36 7.31 -2.47 3.33
CA HIS A 36 7.19 -1.02 3.19
C HIS A 36 6.07 -0.44 4.05
N PHE A 37 4.87 -1.04 4.06
CA PHE A 37 3.77 -0.56 4.90
C PHE A 37 4.06 -0.63 6.40
N VAL A 38 4.70 -1.70 6.85
CA VAL A 38 5.12 -1.87 8.25
C VAL A 38 6.11 -0.78 8.65
N ASP A 39 7.16 -0.55 7.84
CA ASP A 39 8.18 0.46 8.10
C ASP A 39 7.58 1.87 8.16
N ARG A 40 6.64 2.17 7.25
CA ARG A 40 5.92 3.45 7.22
C ARG A 40 5.04 3.62 8.45
N ALA A 41 4.34 2.57 8.88
CA ALA A 41 3.52 2.59 10.08
C ALA A 41 4.37 2.85 11.33
N PHE A 42 5.49 2.14 11.49
CA PHE A 42 6.44 2.36 12.58
C PHE A 42 7.01 3.77 12.59
N SER A 43 7.50 4.25 11.43
CA SER A 43 8.09 5.59 11.29
C SER A 43 7.09 6.68 11.68
N ARG A 44 5.82 6.54 11.30
CA ARG A 44 4.76 7.48 11.65
C ARG A 44 4.54 7.55 13.16
N VAL A 45 4.54 6.41 13.85
CA VAL A 45 4.35 6.36 15.31
C VAL A 45 5.54 7.01 16.03
N ILE A 46 6.77 6.77 15.58
CA ILE A 46 7.97 7.37 16.19
C ILE A 46 8.03 8.87 15.95
N MET A 47 7.74 9.34 14.72
CA MET A 47 7.74 10.77 14.39
C MET A 47 6.64 11.56 15.11
N GLN A 48 5.50 10.96 15.43
CA GLN A 48 4.40 11.64 16.12
C GLN A 48 4.59 11.77 17.64
N LYS A 49 5.60 11.10 18.22
CA LYS A 49 5.91 11.17 19.66
C LYS A 49 6.96 12.23 20.03
N THR A 50 7.41 13.02 19.06
CA THR A 50 8.37 14.13 19.24
C THR A 50 7.68 15.44 18.87
#